data_AF-A0A352L1C8-F1
#
_entry.id   AF-A0A352L1C8-F1
#
_cell.length_a   1.000
_cell.length_b   1.000
_cell.length_c   1.000
_cell.angle_alpha   90.00
_cell.angle_beta   90.00
_cell.angle_gamma   90.00
#
_symmetry.space_group_name_H-M   'P 1'
#
loop_
_entity.id
_entity.type
_entity.pdbx_description
1 polymer ?
#
loop_
_entity_poly.entity_id
_entity_poly.type
_entity_poly.pdbx_seq_one_letter_code
_entity_poly.pdbx_strand_id
1 'polypeptide(L)' 'HTNPVEVLAGGRPIRASAESARWCQAVIRQLWRVREVNIAEGERAAALECFERAIAEYGRRAGECEP' A
#
# COMPACT_ATOMS: atom_id res chain seq x y z
N HIS A 1 11.59 3.20 4.25
CA HIS A 1 10.51 3.88 3.52
C HIS A 1 10.65 3.54 2.05
N THR A 2 9.69 2.83 1.46
CA THR A 2 9.58 2.77 0.01
C THR A 2 8.61 3.89 -0.35
N ASN A 3 9.12 5.00 -0.88
CA ASN A 3 8.26 6.03 -1.46
C ASN A 3 7.89 5.54 -2.86
N PRO A 4 6.65 5.06 -3.09
CA PRO A 4 6.31 4.46 -4.37
C PRO A 4 6.47 5.50 -5.47
N VAL A 5 7.37 5.24 -6.42
CA VAL A 5 7.56 6.08 -7.59
C VAL A 5 6.55 5.65 -8.65
N GLU A 6 5.75 6.59 -9.13
CA GLU A 6 4.85 6.34 -10.25
C GLU A 6 5.54 6.74 -11.56
N VAL A 7 5.56 5.81 -12.52
CA VAL A 7 6.13 6.02 -13.85
C VAL A 7 5.06 5.74 -14.88
N LEU A 8 4.93 6.65 -15.85
CA LEU A 8 4.05 6.51 -16.99
C LEU A 8 4.85 6.05 -18.21
N ALA A 9 4.37 5.01 -18.91
CA ALA A 9 4.89 4.56 -20.20
C ALA A 9 3.79 4.72 -21.26
N GLY A 10 4.02 5.57 -22.27
CA GLY A 10 3.01 5.87 -23.30
C GLY A 10 1.73 6.49 -22.72
N GLY A 11 1.85 7.32 -21.67
CA GLY A 11 0.71 7.97 -21.00
C GLY A 11 -0.09 7.06 -20.05
N ARG A 12 0.29 5.79 -19.90
CA ARG A 12 -0.37 4.85 -18.99
C ARG A 12 0.55 4.45 -17.83
N PRO A 13 0.00 4.26 -16.62
CA PRO A 13 0.78 3.74 -15.52
C PRO A 13 1.27 2.31 -15.78
N ILE A 14 2.46 1.97 -15.28
CA ILE A 14 2.94 0.59 -15.30
C ILE A 14 2.19 -0.20 -14.20
N ARG A 15 1.47 -1.25 -14.61
CA ARG A 15 0.67 -2.15 -13.75
C ARG A 15 0.92 -3.62 -14.10
N ALA A 16 2.19 -4.00 -14.17
CA ALA A 16 2.60 -5.29 -14.74
C ALA A 16 2.23 -6.55 -13.92
N SER A 17 1.94 -6.42 -12.62
CA SER A 17 1.68 -7.60 -11.77
C SER A 17 0.71 -7.30 -10.63
N ALA A 18 -0.45 -7.94 -10.67
CA ALA A 18 -1.42 -7.89 -9.57
C ALA A 18 -0.88 -8.58 -8.32
N GLU A 19 -0.09 -9.65 -8.49
CA GLU A 19 0.52 -10.38 -7.39
C GLU A 19 1.50 -9.51 -6.61
N SER A 20 2.35 -8.74 -7.30
CA SER A 20 3.26 -7.79 -6.64
C SER A 20 2.51 -6.73 -5.83
N ALA A 21 1.43 -6.17 -6.39
CA ALA A 21 0.59 -5.22 -5.66
C ALA A 21 -0.09 -5.84 -4.43
N ARG A 22 -0.60 -7.07 -4.55
CA ARG A 22 -1.16 -7.82 -3.40
C ARG A 22 -0.10 -8.14 -2.34
N TRP A 23 1.13 -8.46 -2.75
CA TRP A 23 2.24 -8.69 -1.82
C TRP A 23 2.54 -7.43 -1.00
N CYS A 24 2.63 -6.25 -1.66
CA CYS A 24 2.78 -4.96 -0.97
C CYS A 24 1.64 -4.71 0.02
N GLN A 25 0.39 -4.99 -0.37
CA GLN A 25 -0.76 -4.86 0.51
C GLN A 25 -0.63 -5.76 1.76
N ALA A 26 -0.22 -7.01 1.59
CA ALA A 26 -0.02 -7.96 2.69
C ALA A 26 1.11 -7.51 3.63
N VAL A 27 2.21 -7.00 3.09
CA VAL A 27 3.32 -6.46 3.89
C VAL A 27 2.88 -5.29 4.76
N ILE A 28 2.05 -4.38 4.24
CA ILE A 28 1.55 -3.24 5.03
C ILE A 28 0.64 -3.71 6.17
N ARG A 29 -0.24 -4.71 5.93
CA ARG A 29 -1.06 -5.32 6.99
C ARG A 29 -0.20 -5.95 8.08
N GLN A 30 0.83 -6.69 7.70
CA GLN A 30 1.76 -7.30 8.65
C GLN A 30 2.55 -6.23 9.43
N LEU A 31 2.95 -5.15 8.76
CA LEU A 31 3.64 -4.03 9.39
C LEU A 31 2.77 -3.36 10.46
N TRP A 32 1.49 -3.10 10.16
CA TRP A 32 0.54 -2.54 11.13
C TRP A 32 0.43 -3.42 12.37
N ARG A 33 0.16 -4.73 12.19
CA ARG A 33 0.02 -5.72 13.27
C ARG A 33 1.19 -5.71 14.26
N VAL A 34 2.42 -5.49 13.77
CA VAL A 34 3.62 -5.49 14.60
C VAL A 34 3.90 -4.11 15.21
N ARG A 35 3.56 -3.02 14.50
CA ARG A 35 3.97 -1.66 14.90
C ARG A 35 2.92 -0.89 15.69
N GLU A 36 1.63 -1.20 15.54
CA GLU A 36 0.55 -0.42 16.18
C GLU A 36 0.74 -0.24 17.69
N VAL A 37 1.25 -1.29 18.36
CA VAL A 37 1.48 -1.31 19.81
C VAL A 37 2.56 -0.31 20.26
N ASN A 38 3.48 0.05 19.36
CA ASN A 38 4.59 0.97 19.61
C ASN A 38 4.28 2.40 19.15
N ILE A 39 3.10 2.65 18.57
CA ILE A 39 2.65 3.99 18.19
C ILE A 39 1.98 4.64 19.40
N ALA A 40 2.35 5.89 19.68
CA ALA A 40 1.77 6.68 20.77
C ALA A 40 0.25 6.74 20.60
N GLU A 41 -0.49 6.67 21.71
CA GLU A 41 -1.95 6.56 21.69
C GLU A 41 -2.62 7.70 20.91
N GLY A 42 -2.17 8.94 21.11
CA GLY A 42 -2.68 10.11 20.41
C GLY A 42 -2.39 10.14 18.90
N GLU A 43 -1.44 9.33 18.41
CA GLU A 43 -1.08 9.25 16.99
C GLU A 43 -1.65 8.00 16.31
N ARG A 44 -2.11 7.01 17.09
CA ARG A 44 -2.49 5.68 16.58
C ARG A 44 -3.65 5.73 15.59
N ALA A 45 -4.65 6.59 15.82
CA ALA A 45 -5.78 6.75 14.92
C ALA A 45 -5.35 7.32 13.55
N ALA A 46 -4.60 8.42 13.56
CA ALA A 46 -4.07 9.02 12.33
C ALA A 46 -3.10 8.08 11.59
N ALA A 47 -2.32 7.29 12.33
CA ALA A 47 -1.46 6.26 11.76
C ALA A 47 -2.30 5.15 11.10
N LEU A 48 -3.35 4.65 11.76
CA LEU A 48 -4.24 3.64 11.20
C LEU A 48 -4.83 4.11 9.86
N GLU A 49 -5.37 5.33 9.80
CA GLU A 49 -5.90 5.92 8.57
C GLU A 49 -4.86 5.94 7.43
N CYS A 50 -3.60 6.27 7.75
CA CYS A 50 -2.52 6.24 6.77
C CYS A 50 -2.21 4.83 6.25
N PHE A 51 -2.22 3.83 7.13
CA PHE A 51 -2.01 2.42 6.76
C PHE A 51 -3.18 1.90 5.92
N GLU A 52 -4.42 2.20 6.31
CA GLU A 52 -5.62 1.80 5.57
C GLU A 52 -5.65 2.41 4.16
N ARG A 53 -5.31 3.69 4.03
CA ARG A 53 -5.18 4.35 2.72
C ARG A 53 -4.15 3.66 1.84
N ALA A 54 -2.99 3.29 2.40
CA ALA A 54 -1.96 2.57 1.65
C ALA A 54 -2.42 1.15 1.23
N ILE A 55 -3.10 0.44 2.12
CA ILE A 55 -3.69 -0.89 1.83
C ILE A 55 -4.73 -0.80 0.71
N ALA A 56 -5.58 0.21 0.73
CA ALA A 56 -6.60 0.43 -0.30
C ALA A 56 -5.96 0.76 -1.65
N GLU A 57 -4.93 1.61 -1.67
CA GLU A 57 -4.21 1.99 -2.88
C GLU A 57 -3.56 0.79 -3.58
N TYR A 58 -2.88 -0.09 -2.84
CA TYR A 58 -2.32 -1.31 -3.44
C TYR A 58 -3.41 -2.30 -3.88
N GLY A 59 -4.56 -2.34 -3.19
CA GLY A 59 -5.73 -3.10 -3.62
C GLY A 59 -6.27 -2.60 -4.97
N ARG A 60 -6.41 -1.28 -5.13
CA ARG A 60 -6.82 -0.64 -6.39
C ARG A 60 -5.85 -0.97 -7.52
N ARG A 61 -4.54 -0.80 -7.30
CA ARG A 61 -3.49 -1.11 -8.29
C ARG A 61 -3.50 -2.57 -8.73
N ALA A 62 -3.78 -3.51 -7.82
CA ALA A 62 -3.89 -4.92 -8.16
C ALA A 62 -5.07 -5.20 -9.12
N GLY A 63 -6.14 -4.41 -9.04
CA GLY A 63 -7.28 -4.48 -9.97
C GLY A 63 -7.05 -3.78 -11.31
N GLU A 64 -6.05 -2.91 -11.41
CA GLU A 64 -5.68 -2.18 -12.64
C GLU A 64 -4.72 -2.99 -13.54
N CYS A 65 -4.24 -4.15 -13.09
CA CYS A 65 -3.35 -5.00 -13.86
C CYS A 65 -4.10 -5.69 -15.01
N GLU A 66 -3.55 -5.60 -16.22
CA GLU A 66 -4.03 -6.37 -17.37
C GLU A 66 -3.77 -7.88 -17.13
N PRO A 67 -4.67 -8.78 -17.55
CA PRO A 67 -4.52 -10.23 -17.40
C PRO A 67 -3.42 -10.84 -18.29
#